data_AF-A0A2S9F2G0-F1
#
_entry.id   AF-A0A2S9F2G0-F1
#
_cell.length_a   1.000
_cell.length_b   1.000
_cell.length_c   1.000
_cell.angle_alpha   90.00
_cell.angle_beta   90.00
_cell.angle_gamma   90.00
#
_symmetry.space_group_name_H-M   'P 1'
#
loop_
_entity.id
_entity.type
_entity.pdbx_description
1 polymer ?
#
loop_
_entity_poly.entity_id
_entity_poly.type
_entity_poly.pdbx_seq_one_letter_code
_entity_poly.pdbx_strand_id
1 'polypeptide(L)'
;WSGQASAMSMAVVSGALWGLFAVLTKTVVHRLDVTSLAGVLELVRTPELYAWAVVGVLGTSTQQASFRAGSLTASLPTMTVTEPMVACALGVVVLGETLRPGEAGWVTLVVAVVVMVVATAALARGEAATREPVGQ
;
A
#
# COMPACT_ATOMS: atom_id res chain seq x y z
N TRP A 1 21.23 -8.52 6.62
CA TRP A 1 19.96 -9.18 6.99
C TRP A 1 19.30 -9.68 5.73
N SER A 2 19.48 -10.95 5.37
CA SER A 2 18.91 -11.57 4.17
C SER A 2 17.99 -12.72 4.58
N GLY A 3 16.84 -12.86 3.92
CA GLY A 3 15.88 -13.93 4.20
C GLY A 3 14.43 -13.51 4.07
N GLN A 4 13.54 -14.50 3.93
CA GLN A 4 12.11 -14.32 3.68
C GLN A 4 11.41 -13.47 4.78
N ALA A 5 11.74 -13.70 6.05
CA ALA A 5 11.17 -12.94 7.16
C ALA A 5 11.53 -11.44 7.10
N SER A 6 12.78 -11.11 6.74
CA SER A 6 13.22 -9.72 6.58
C SER A 6 12.54 -9.05 5.38
N ALA A 7 12.34 -9.80 4.30
CA ALA A 7 11.63 -9.30 3.12
C ALA A 7 10.15 -8.99 3.44
N MET A 8 9.48 -9.88 4.19
CA MET A 8 8.10 -9.69 4.64
C MET A 8 7.97 -8.50 5.59
N SER A 9 8.86 -8.33 6.58
CA SER A 9 8.80 -7.17 7.47
C SER A 9 9.00 -5.85 6.73
N MET A 10 9.94 -5.80 5.78
CA MET A 10 10.12 -4.61 4.93
C MET A 10 8.93 -4.37 3.99
N ALA A 11 8.29 -5.44 3.48
CA ALA A 11 7.09 -5.34 2.66
C ALA A 11 5.88 -4.83 3.45
N VAL A 12 5.72 -5.22 4.72
CA VAL A 12 4.70 -4.65 5.63
C VAL A 12 4.96 -3.17 5.84
N VAL A 13 6.19 -2.78 6.16
CA VAL A 13 6.56 -1.36 6.36
C VAL A 13 6.28 -0.55 5.09
N SER A 14 6.68 -1.07 3.94
CA SER A 14 6.43 -0.42 2.64
C SER A 14 4.94 -0.32 2.32
N GLY A 15 4.16 -1.39 2.52
CA GLY A 15 2.70 -1.36 2.33
C GLY A 15 2.02 -0.34 3.26
N ALA A 16 2.48 -0.22 4.51
CA ALA A 16 1.96 0.79 5.42
C ALA A 16 2.30 2.22 4.98
N LEU A 17 3.52 2.46 4.48
CA LEU A 17 3.92 3.74 3.90
C LEU A 17 3.07 4.08 2.67
N TRP A 18 2.78 3.11 1.80
CA TRP A 18 1.89 3.31 0.66
C TRP A 18 0.44 3.57 1.07
N GLY A 19 -0.06 2.90 2.12
CA GLY A 19 -1.38 3.18 2.68
C GLY A 19 -1.49 4.61 3.23
N LEU A 20 -0.46 5.07 3.95
CA LEU A 20 -0.35 6.47 4.40
C LEU A 20 -0.25 7.45 3.22
N PHE A 21 0.57 7.11 2.21
CA PHE A 21 0.69 7.90 0.99
C PHE A 21 -0.66 8.08 0.29
N ALA A 22 -1.49 7.04 0.23
CA ALA A 22 -2.84 7.11 -0.35
C ALA A 22 -3.74 8.11 0.40
N VAL A 23 -3.69 8.12 1.73
CA VAL A 23 -4.44 9.08 2.57
C VAL A 23 -3.92 10.51 2.40
N LEU A 24 -2.61 10.70 2.37
CA LEU A 24 -2.01 11.99 2.08
C LEU A 24 -2.35 12.47 0.66
N THR A 25 -2.41 11.55 -0.31
CA THR A 25 -2.82 11.85 -1.70
C THR A 25 -4.24 12.40 -1.73
N LYS A 26 -5.19 11.82 -0.98
CA LYS A 26 -6.55 12.39 -0.86
C LYS A 26 -6.50 13.83 -0.37
N THR A 27 -5.70 14.09 0.66
CA THR A 27 -5.57 15.44 1.27
C THR A 27 -4.96 16.44 0.29
N VAL A 28 -3.88 16.05 -0.39
CA VAL A 28 -3.20 16.87 -1.42
C VAL A 28 -4.14 17.16 -2.58
N VAL A 29 -4.82 16.14 -3.12
CA VAL A 29 -5.76 16.28 -4.24
C VAL A 29 -6.96 17.14 -3.85
N HIS A 30 -7.44 17.04 -2.61
CA HIS A 30 -8.54 17.89 -2.12
C HIS A 30 -8.16 19.38 -2.09
N ARG A 31 -6.87 19.69 -1.90
CA ARG A 31 -6.32 21.06 -1.88
C ARG A 31 -5.82 21.53 -3.24
N LEU A 32 -5.69 20.62 -4.21
CA LEU A 32 -5.15 20.91 -5.52
C LEU A 32 -6.17 21.68 -6.36
N ASP A 33 -5.95 22.99 -6.50
CA ASP A 33 -6.61 23.82 -7.51
C ASP A 33 -5.67 24.07 -8.68
N VAL A 34 -5.99 23.43 -9.83
CA VAL A 34 -5.25 23.57 -11.09
C VAL A 34 -5.79 24.69 -11.99
N THR A 35 -6.87 25.36 -11.60
CA THR A 35 -7.49 26.41 -12.42
C THR A 35 -6.75 27.75 -12.31
N SER A 36 -5.90 27.91 -11.29
CA SER A 36 -5.14 29.12 -11.04
C SER A 36 -3.70 28.84 -10.58
N LEU A 37 -2.77 29.70 -10.99
CA LEU A 37 -1.38 29.67 -10.48
C LEU A 37 -1.32 29.91 -8.96
N ALA A 38 -2.27 30.70 -8.42
CA ALA A 38 -2.38 30.95 -6.99
C ALA A 38 -2.75 29.68 -6.21
N GLY A 39 -3.67 28.87 -6.73
CA GLY A 39 -4.06 27.59 -6.14
C GLY A 39 -2.91 26.59 -6.04
N VAL A 40 -2.10 26.51 -7.10
CA VAL A 40 -0.86 25.69 -7.09
C VAL A 40 0.15 26.22 -6.07
N LEU A 41 0.33 27.54 -5.98
CA LEU A 41 1.25 28.15 -5.02
C LEU A 41 0.82 27.90 -3.56
N GLU A 42 -0.48 27.94 -3.29
CA GLU A 42 -1.05 27.61 -1.98
C GLU A 42 -0.82 26.13 -1.64
N LEU A 43 -1.00 25.20 -2.60
CA LEU A 43 -0.69 23.80 -2.38
C LEU A 43 0.78 23.59 -1.99
N VAL A 44 1.72 24.28 -2.65
CA VAL A 44 3.15 24.20 -2.32
C VAL A 44 3.44 24.68 -0.91
N ARG A 45 2.63 25.56 -0.33
CA ARG A 45 2.77 26.04 1.06
C ARG A 45 2.21 25.06 2.09
N THR A 46 1.48 24.03 1.68
CA THR A 46 0.89 23.07 2.60
C THR A 46 1.92 22.04 3.09
N PRO A 47 2.02 21.79 4.41
CA PRO A 47 2.93 20.78 4.95
C PRO A 47 2.62 19.36 4.46
N GLU A 48 1.36 19.08 4.14
CA GLU A 48 0.87 17.78 3.67
C GLU A 48 1.53 17.35 2.35
N LEU A 49 1.82 18.30 1.45
CA LEU A 49 2.51 18.02 0.19
C LEU A 49 3.93 17.50 0.42
N TYR A 50 4.65 18.09 1.38
CA TYR A 50 6.00 17.66 1.72
C TYR A 50 6.00 16.32 2.44
N ALA A 51 5.06 16.11 3.37
CA ALA A 51 4.87 14.81 4.01
C ALA A 51 4.57 13.71 2.97
N TRP A 52 3.69 13.99 2.01
CA TRP A 52 3.36 13.10 0.89
C TRP A 52 4.60 12.73 0.08
N ALA A 53 5.43 13.72 -0.29
CA ALA A 53 6.66 13.49 -1.04
C ALA A 53 7.66 12.62 -0.25
N VAL A 54 7.89 12.93 1.03
CA VAL A 54 8.79 12.17 1.90
C VAL A 54 8.32 10.72 2.05
N VAL A 55 7.03 10.52 2.33
CA VAL A 55 6.45 9.17 2.47
C VAL A 55 6.57 8.40 1.16
N GLY A 56 6.39 9.03 0.00
CA GLY A 56 6.57 8.40 -1.31
C GLY A 56 8.00 7.90 -1.54
N VAL A 57 9.01 8.71 -1.19
CA VAL A 57 10.42 8.32 -1.26
C VAL A 57 10.72 7.16 -0.30
N LEU A 58 10.26 7.24 0.95
CA LEU A 58 10.45 6.18 1.94
C LEU A 58 9.74 4.88 1.54
N GLY A 59 8.49 4.98 1.06
CA GLY A 59 7.70 3.84 0.59
C GLY A 59 8.38 3.12 -0.57
N THR A 60 8.89 3.88 -1.54
CA THR A 60 9.64 3.33 -2.67
C THR A 60 10.97 2.73 -2.24
N SER A 61 11.75 3.42 -1.39
CA SER A 61 13.05 2.91 -0.93
C SER A 61 12.92 1.59 -0.15
N THR A 62 11.93 1.50 0.75
CA THR A 62 11.63 0.28 1.52
C THR A 62 11.05 -0.82 0.65
N GLN A 63 10.23 -0.48 -0.35
CA GLN A 63 9.75 -1.42 -1.38
C GLN A 63 10.93 -2.05 -2.12
N GLN A 64 11.85 -1.23 -2.62
CA GLN A 64 13.05 -1.69 -3.32
C GLN A 64 13.95 -2.54 -2.40
N ALA A 65 14.09 -2.17 -1.13
CA ALA A 65 14.82 -2.98 -0.15
C ALA A 65 14.14 -4.34 0.09
N SER A 66 12.81 -4.38 0.16
CA SER A 66 12.04 -5.63 0.34
C SER A 66 12.19 -6.60 -0.82
N PHE A 67 12.35 -6.09 -2.05
CA PHE A 67 12.58 -6.91 -3.25
C PHE A 67 14.02 -7.40 -3.34
N ARG A 68 14.97 -6.69 -2.73
CA ARG A 68 16.38 -7.12 -2.65
C ARG A 68 16.63 -8.12 -1.52
N ALA A 69 15.91 -8.00 -0.40
CA ALA A 69 16.13 -8.80 0.81
C ALA A 69 15.60 -10.25 0.73
N GLY A 70 14.67 -10.53 -0.18
CA GLY A 70 14.10 -11.86 -0.38
C GLY A 70 13.29 -11.95 -1.66
N SER A 71 12.70 -13.11 -1.94
CA SER A 71 11.98 -13.34 -3.19
C SER A 71 10.80 -12.36 -3.32
N LEU A 72 10.65 -11.76 -4.51
CA LEU A 72 9.46 -10.98 -4.92
C LEU A 72 8.14 -11.67 -4.55
N THR A 73 8.17 -13.00 -4.51
CA THR A 73 7.06 -13.89 -4.16
C THR A 73 6.55 -13.76 -2.74
N ALA A 74 7.38 -13.34 -1.79
CA ALA A 74 6.96 -13.10 -0.42
C ALA A 74 6.57 -11.63 -0.21
N SER A 75 7.30 -10.71 -0.85
CA SER A 75 7.14 -9.27 -0.63
C SER A 75 5.94 -8.67 -1.36
N LEU A 76 5.69 -9.04 -2.62
CA LEU A 76 4.56 -8.50 -3.39
C LEU A 76 3.22 -8.83 -2.73
N PRO A 77 2.94 -10.08 -2.33
CA PRO A 77 1.68 -10.43 -1.70
C PRO A 77 1.44 -9.69 -0.39
N THR A 78 2.49 -9.61 0.43
CA THR A 78 2.43 -8.91 1.72
C THR A 78 2.10 -7.44 1.54
N MET A 79 2.70 -6.79 0.55
CA MET A 79 2.47 -5.37 0.26
C MET A 79 1.05 -5.10 -0.26
N THR A 80 0.59 -5.91 -1.22
CA THR A 80 -0.73 -5.76 -1.84
C THR A 80 -1.88 -5.93 -0.85
N VAL A 81 -1.70 -6.71 0.23
CA VAL A 81 -2.69 -6.81 1.32
C VAL A 81 -2.52 -5.68 2.34
N THR A 82 -1.28 -5.35 2.71
CA THR A 82 -1.01 -4.37 3.78
C THR A 82 -1.45 -2.96 3.38
N GLU A 83 -1.19 -2.55 2.14
CA GLU A 83 -1.52 -1.21 1.64
C GLU A 83 -3.00 -0.85 1.78
N PRO A 84 -3.96 -1.60 1.17
CA PRO A 84 -5.38 -1.25 1.28
C PRO A 84 -5.88 -1.35 2.72
N MET A 85 -5.36 -2.28 3.52
CA MET A 85 -5.74 -2.40 4.93
C MET A 85 -5.34 -1.17 5.74
N VAL A 86 -4.11 -0.68 5.57
CA VAL A 86 -3.63 0.53 6.24
C VAL A 86 -4.34 1.77 5.70
N ALA A 87 -4.52 1.88 4.38
CA ALA A 87 -5.25 3.00 3.76
C ALA A 87 -6.69 3.08 4.28
N CYS A 88 -7.42 1.96 4.35
CA CYS A 88 -8.77 1.90 4.89
C CYS A 88 -8.81 2.27 6.37
N ALA A 89 -7.90 1.71 7.18
CA ALA A 89 -7.84 2.01 8.61
C ALA A 89 -7.56 3.50 8.87
N LEU A 90 -6.59 4.09 8.16
CA LEU A 90 -6.29 5.51 8.27
C LEU A 90 -7.40 6.39 7.70
N GLY A 91 -8.09 5.97 6.64
CA GLY A 91 -9.30 6.65 6.14
C GLY A 91 -10.39 6.76 7.20
N VAL A 92 -10.65 5.67 7.92
CA VAL A 92 -11.65 5.69 9.00
C VAL A 92 -11.17 6.49 10.21
N VAL A 93 -9.93 6.28 10.68
CA VAL A 93 -9.45 6.86 11.94
C VAL A 93 -9.02 8.32 11.79
N VAL A 94 -8.34 8.67 10.71
CA VAL A 94 -7.74 10.00 10.50
C VAL A 94 -8.69 10.91 9.73
N LEU A 95 -9.30 10.42 8.66
CA LEU A 95 -10.20 11.21 7.82
C LEU A 95 -11.68 11.15 8.29
N GLY A 96 -12.01 10.26 9.23
CA GLY A 96 -13.38 10.08 9.71
C GLY A 96 -14.31 9.47 8.67
N GLU A 97 -13.77 8.78 7.66
CA GLU A 97 -14.57 8.16 6.61
C GLU A 97 -15.36 6.97 7.17
N THR A 98 -16.58 6.77 6.69
CA THR A 98 -17.38 5.58 7.02
C THR A 98 -17.53 4.71 5.78
N LEU A 99 -17.25 3.42 5.91
CA LEU A 99 -17.63 2.44 4.90
C LEU A 99 -19.15 2.37 4.86
N ARG A 100 -19.76 2.62 3.69
CA ARG A 100 -21.22 2.56 3.48
C ARG A 100 -21.54 1.56 2.35
N PRO A 101 -21.38 0.25 2.57
CA PRO A 101 -21.56 -0.72 1.50
C PRO A 101 -23.03 -1.00 1.14
N GLY A 102 -23.99 -0.57 1.98
CA GLY A 102 -25.40 -0.95 1.86
C GLY A 102 -25.68 -2.38 2.33
N GLU A 103 -26.90 -2.87 2.15
CA GLU A 103 -27.36 -4.16 2.70
C GLU A 103 -26.59 -5.36 2.15
N ALA A 104 -26.41 -5.43 0.82
CA ALA A 104 -25.62 -6.50 0.20
C ALA A 104 -24.10 -6.23 0.24
N GLY A 105 -23.68 -4.96 0.34
CA GLY A 105 -22.28 -4.62 0.13
C GLY A 105 -21.36 -5.01 1.28
N TRP A 106 -21.86 -5.24 2.50
CA TRP A 106 -21.01 -5.76 3.59
C TRP A 106 -20.54 -7.17 3.28
N VAL A 107 -21.42 -8.02 2.76
CA VAL A 107 -21.07 -9.36 2.29
C VAL A 107 -20.09 -9.25 1.13
N THR A 108 -20.37 -8.39 0.14
CA THR A 108 -19.47 -8.16 -0.99
C THR A 108 -18.09 -7.68 -0.55
N LEU A 109 -18.01 -6.77 0.42
CA LEU A 109 -16.74 -6.26 0.95
C LEU A 109 -15.94 -7.35 1.64
N VAL A 110 -16.59 -8.14 2.52
CA VAL A 110 -15.92 -9.27 3.20
C VAL A 110 -15.43 -10.29 2.17
N VAL A 111 -16.27 -10.65 1.19
CA VAL A 111 -15.88 -11.56 0.11
C VAL A 111 -14.71 -10.99 -0.69
N ALA A 112 -14.73 -9.70 -1.05
CA ALA A 112 -13.65 -9.07 -1.79
C ALA A 112 -12.32 -9.09 -1.01
N VAL A 113 -12.36 -8.81 0.30
CA VAL A 113 -11.17 -8.89 1.17
C VAL A 113 -10.66 -10.33 1.25
N VAL A 114 -11.54 -11.30 1.44
CA VAL A 114 -11.15 -12.72 1.47
C VAL A 114 -10.55 -13.16 0.14
N VAL A 115 -11.19 -12.82 -0.99
CA VAL A 115 -10.71 -13.14 -2.34
C VAL A 115 -9.34 -12.49 -2.59
N MET A 116 -9.15 -11.24 -2.20
CA MET A 116 -7.87 -10.55 -2.28
C MET A 116 -6.80 -11.34 -1.50
N VAL A 117 -7.02 -11.61 -0.21
CA VAL A 117 -6.05 -12.34 0.63
C VAL A 117 -5.74 -13.73 0.05
N VAL A 118 -6.75 -14.48 -0.40
CA VAL A 118 -6.58 -15.83 -0.94
C VAL A 118 -5.84 -15.81 -2.28
N ALA A 119 -6.24 -14.95 -3.22
CA ALA A 119 -5.59 -14.82 -4.52
C ALA A 119 -4.12 -14.40 -4.36
N THR A 120 -3.87 -13.46 -3.46
CA THR A 120 -2.53 -12.98 -3.14
C THR A 120 -1.67 -14.08 -2.50
N ALA A 121 -2.21 -14.88 -1.58
CA ALA A 121 -1.51 -16.04 -1.03
C ALA A 121 -1.30 -17.17 -2.06
N ALA A 122 -2.25 -17.38 -2.97
CA ALA A 122 -2.12 -18.35 -4.06
C ALA A 122 -1.01 -17.95 -5.04
N LEU A 123 -0.93 -16.68 -5.40
CA LEU A 123 0.15 -16.14 -6.23
C LEU A 123 1.52 -16.34 -5.57
N ALA A 124 1.62 -16.08 -4.25
CA ALA A 124 2.83 -16.31 -3.47
C ALA A 124 3.31 -17.77 -3.56
N ARG A 125 2.37 -18.73 -3.44
CA ARG A 125 2.66 -20.16 -3.47
C ARG A 125 3.01 -20.65 -4.88
N GLY A 126 2.30 -20.20 -5.90
CA GLY A 126 2.58 -20.57 -7.30
C GLY A 126 3.98 -20.16 -7.72
N GLU A 127 4.39 -18.95 -7.33
CA GLU A 127 5.73 -18.43 -7.62
C GLU A 127 6.86 -19.06 -6.78
N ALA A 128 6.53 -19.63 -5.61
CA ALA A 128 7.47 -20.42 -4.82
C ALA A 128 7.68 -21.81 -5.44
N ALA A 129 6.62 -22.42 -5.97
CA ALA A 129 6.67 -23.72 -6.64
C ALA A 129 7.44 -23.68 -7.98
N THR A 130 7.40 -22.56 -8.71
CA THR A 130 8.17 -22.37 -9.95
C THR A 130 9.68 -22.16 -9.73
N ARG A 131 10.13 -22.00 -8.48
CA ARG A 131 11.54 -21.79 -8.10
C ARG A 131 12.27 -23.06 -7.65
N GLU A 132 11.68 -24.25 -7.80
CA GLU A 132 12.44 -25.50 -7.62
C GLU A 132 13.63 -25.61 -8.60
N PRO A 133 14.75 -26.24 -8.19
CA PRO A 133 16.07 -25.93 -8.73
C PRO A 133 16.27 -26.51 -10.13
N VAL A 134 16.79 -25.69 -11.03
CA VAL A 134 17.63 -26.20 -12.13
C VAL A 134 18.89 -26.79 -11.48
N GLY A 135 18.88 -28.10 -11.24
CA GLY A 135 20.06 -28.87 -10.85
C GLY A 135 19.85 -29.83 -9.68
N GLN A 136 19.36 -31.03 -9.99
CA GLN A 136 20.03 -32.30 -9.63
C GLN A 136 19.99 -33.23 -10.84
#